data_AF-A0A1I8C133-F1
#
_entry.id   AF-A0A1I8C133-F1
#
_cell.length_a   1.000
_cell.length_b   1.000
_cell.length_c   1.000
_cell.angle_alpha   90.00
_cell.angle_beta   90.00
_cell.angle_gamma   90.00
#
_symmetry.space_group_name_H-M   'P 1'
#
loop_
_entity.id
_entity.type
_entity.pdbx_description
1 polymer ?
#
loop_
_entity_poly.entity_id
_entity_poly.type
_entity_poly.pdbx_seq_one_letter_code
_entity_poly.pdbx_strand_id
1 'polypeptide(L)'
;MFSSKGNFLEIVVFRLCCCFFSNTWFVPDEYFQSVEVAYHMVYGKGHLAWEWLPEWALRSPLHPLIYALFFWLLKLFSLDFAFIIRWIPNIIHAFLFAIADICFINWAKNIVGYSQNGLIHQRGPYVANTKIAQYVDERLQKDSDNTIYVLQLM
;
A
#
# COMPACT_ATOMS: atom_id res chain seq x y z
N MET A 1 -9.91 6.43 -13.22
CA MET A 1 -9.13 6.77 -14.43
C MET A 1 -7.88 7.51 -13.93
N PHE A 2 -6.83 6.77 -13.57
CA PHE A 2 -5.60 7.33 -12.99
C PHE A 2 -4.66 7.75 -14.12
N SER A 3 -4.37 9.05 -14.19
CA SER A 3 -3.60 9.66 -15.28
C SER A 3 -2.09 9.57 -14.99
N SER A 4 -1.31 9.29 -16.05
CA SER A 4 0.09 8.81 -16.05
C SER A 4 1.11 9.60 -15.20
N LYS A 5 0.84 10.84 -14.79
CA LYS A 5 1.84 11.71 -14.12
C LYS A 5 1.48 12.13 -12.67
N GLY A 6 0.30 11.80 -12.16
CA GLY A 6 -0.22 12.27 -10.84
C GLY A 6 -0.44 11.21 -9.75
N ASN A 7 0.00 9.96 -9.96
CA ASN A 7 -0.53 8.80 -9.22
C ASN A 7 -0.24 8.77 -7.70
N PHE A 8 0.91 9.26 -7.23
CA PHE A 8 1.30 9.10 -5.83
C PHE A 8 0.46 9.98 -4.89
N LEU A 9 0.38 11.28 -5.19
CA LEU A 9 -0.32 12.23 -4.34
C LEU A 9 -1.82 11.90 -4.26
N GLU A 10 -2.43 11.52 -5.37
CA GLU A 10 -3.84 11.13 -5.43
C GLU A 10 -4.13 9.92 -4.52
N ILE A 11 -3.28 8.89 -4.55
CA ILE A 11 -3.42 7.70 -3.70
C ILE A 11 -3.20 8.05 -2.23
N VAL A 12 -2.19 8.87 -1.92
CA VAL A 12 -1.93 9.30 -0.54
C VAL A 12 -3.11 10.09 0.03
N VAL A 13 -3.62 11.07 -0.72
CA VAL A 13 -4.78 11.86 -0.31
C VAL A 13 -6.00 10.96 -0.10
N PHE A 14 -6.24 10.02 -1.02
CA PHE A 14 -7.30 9.02 -0.87
C PHE A 14 -7.14 8.19 0.41
N ARG A 15 -5.92 7.69 0.70
CA ARG A 15 -5.64 6.90 1.92
C ARG A 15 -5.79 7.73 3.20
N LEU A 16 -5.39 9.00 3.18
CA LEU A 16 -5.60 9.92 4.30
C LEU A 16 -7.09 10.21 4.52
N CYS A 17 -7.89 10.37 3.45
CA CYS A 17 -9.33 10.48 3.57
C CYS A 17 -9.95 9.21 4.19
N CYS A 18 -9.58 8.02 3.70
CA CYS A 18 -10.05 6.75 4.27
C CYS A 18 -9.70 6.64 5.77
N CYS A 19 -8.48 7.01 6.13
CA CYS A 19 -8.00 7.06 7.51
C CYS A 19 -8.88 7.98 8.38
N PHE A 20 -9.21 9.18 7.88
CA PHE A 20 -10.04 10.14 8.60
C PHE A 20 -11.48 9.65 8.84
N PHE A 21 -12.06 8.94 7.86
CA PHE A 21 -13.40 8.36 8.01
C PHE A 21 -13.40 7.12 8.90
N SER A 22 -12.31 6.36 8.92
CA SER A 22 -12.14 5.16 9.74
C SER A 22 -11.83 5.51 11.20
N ASN A 23 -12.86 5.84 11.97
CA ASN A 23 -12.74 6.14 13.40
C ASN A 23 -12.83 4.90 14.32
N THR A 24 -12.92 3.70 13.76
CA THR A 24 -13.09 2.46 14.52
C THR A 24 -11.76 1.81 14.86
N TRP A 25 -11.60 1.42 16.14
CA TRP A 25 -10.47 0.64 16.62
C TRP A 25 -10.84 -0.85 16.53
N PHE A 26 -10.27 -1.56 15.56
CA PHE A 26 -10.63 -2.97 15.34
C PHE A 26 -9.85 -3.93 16.25
N VAL A 27 -8.67 -3.55 16.74
CA VAL A 27 -7.77 -4.45 17.50
C VAL A 27 -7.05 -3.66 18.61
N PRO A 28 -7.56 -3.68 19.86
CA PRO A 28 -6.98 -2.89 20.95
C PRO A 28 -5.62 -3.43 21.42
N ASP A 29 -5.39 -4.74 21.35
CA ASP A 29 -4.12 -5.37 21.74
C ASP A 29 -2.95 -4.92 20.88
N GLU A 30 -3.14 -4.72 19.57
CA GLU A 30 -2.12 -4.15 18.68
C GLU A 30 -1.66 -2.78 19.16
N TYR A 31 -2.59 -1.94 19.64
CA TYR A 31 -2.26 -0.63 20.19
C TYR A 31 -1.40 -0.74 21.46
N PHE A 32 -1.81 -1.61 22.39
CA PHE A 32 -1.07 -1.86 23.64
C PHE A 32 0.29 -2.56 23.41
N GLN A 33 0.45 -3.29 22.31
CA GLN A 33 1.72 -3.94 21.96
C GLN A 33 2.65 -3.06 21.11
N SER A 34 2.19 -1.91 20.60
CA SER A 34 2.99 -1.07 19.70
C SER A 34 3.01 0.40 20.09
N VAL A 35 1.88 1.08 19.98
CA VAL A 35 1.76 2.53 20.19
C VAL A 35 1.95 2.91 21.65
N GLU A 36 1.37 2.15 22.58
CA GLU A 36 1.51 2.39 24.02
C GLU A 36 2.96 2.18 24.49
N VAL A 37 3.61 1.14 23.97
CA VAL A 37 5.03 0.85 24.24
C VAL A 37 5.91 1.99 23.74
N ALA A 38 5.66 2.47 22.53
CA ALA A 38 6.38 3.61 21.95
C ALA A 38 6.14 4.91 22.73
N TYR A 39 4.92 5.14 23.20
CA TYR A 39 4.58 6.27 24.05
C TYR A 39 5.36 6.21 25.37
N HIS A 40 5.41 5.04 26.02
CA HIS A 40 6.20 4.84 27.23
C HIS A 40 7.70 5.07 27.01
N MET A 41 8.26 4.62 25.88
CA MET A 41 9.67 4.86 25.53
C MET A 41 10.04 6.35 25.46
N VAL A 42 9.14 7.21 24.96
CA VAL A 42 9.42 8.65 24.73
C VAL A 42 9.03 9.53 25.90
N TYR A 43 7.91 9.22 26.56
CA TYR A 43 7.32 10.05 27.60
C TYR A 43 7.49 9.49 29.02
N GLY A 44 7.89 8.22 29.15
CA GLY A 44 8.03 7.55 30.46
C GLY A 44 6.72 7.38 31.20
N LYS A 45 5.59 7.37 30.48
CA LYS A 45 4.22 7.27 30.99
C LYS A 45 3.46 6.23 30.20
N GLY A 46 2.38 5.69 30.77
CA GLY A 46 1.54 4.69 30.13
C GLY A 46 1.70 3.30 30.75
N HIS A 47 1.02 2.31 30.17
CA HIS A 47 0.99 0.95 30.68
C HIS A 47 1.85 0.02 29.80
N LEU A 48 2.79 -0.69 30.43
CA LEU A 48 3.55 -1.75 29.78
C LEU A 48 3.05 -3.12 30.24
N ALA A 49 2.81 -4.01 29.30
CA ALA A 49 2.60 -5.42 29.61
C ALA A 49 3.89 -6.07 30.11
N TRP A 50 3.75 -7.17 30.86
CA TRP A 50 4.88 -7.90 31.44
C TRP A 50 5.91 -8.35 30.40
N GLU A 51 5.49 -8.57 29.14
CA GLU A 51 6.33 -8.97 28.01
C GLU A 51 7.38 -7.90 27.61
N TRP A 52 7.12 -6.63 27.95
CA TRP A 52 7.98 -5.48 27.65
C TRP A 52 8.87 -5.06 28.82
N LEU A 53 8.73 -5.72 29.98
CA LEU A 53 9.58 -5.42 31.13
C LEU A 53 11.04 -5.76 30.80
N PRO A 54 12.01 -4.96 31.30
CA PRO A 54 13.44 -5.16 31.02
C PRO A 54 13.96 -6.55 31.40
N GLU A 55 13.30 -7.19 32.36
CA GLU A 55 13.63 -8.53 32.86
C GLU A 55 13.34 -9.64 31.84
N TRP A 56 12.33 -9.46 30.98
CA TRP A 56 11.85 -10.52 30.08
C TRP A 56 12.07 -10.20 28.60
N ALA A 57 11.81 -8.96 28.18
CA ALA A 57 12.05 -8.43 26.84
C ALA A 57 11.77 -9.42 25.69
N LEU A 58 10.59 -10.07 25.71
CA LEU A 58 10.27 -11.17 24.79
C LEU A 58 10.02 -10.71 23.35
N ARG A 59 9.65 -9.44 23.15
CA ARG A 59 9.27 -8.90 21.85
C ARG A 59 10.36 -8.02 21.26
N SER A 60 10.48 -8.08 19.94
CA SER A 60 11.34 -7.16 19.20
C SER A 60 10.81 -5.72 19.33
N PRO A 61 11.65 -4.76 19.75
CA PRO A 61 11.24 -3.36 19.87
C PRO A 61 11.18 -2.65 18.51
N LEU A 62 11.55 -3.31 17.40
CA LEU A 62 11.62 -2.69 16.07
C LEU A 62 10.30 -2.05 15.64
N HIS A 63 9.17 -2.72 15.88
CA HIS A 63 7.86 -2.19 15.50
C HIS A 63 7.46 -0.95 16.34
N PRO A 64 7.50 -0.99 17.69
CA PRO A 64 7.32 0.20 18.52
C PRO A 64 8.28 1.36 18.22
N LEU A 65 9.54 1.06 17.89
CA LEU A 65 10.56 2.08 17.64
C LEU A 65 10.20 3.02 16.49
N ILE A 66 9.48 2.55 15.48
CA ILE A 66 9.00 3.39 14.38
C ILE A 66 8.10 4.49 14.94
N TYR A 67 7.11 4.14 15.77
CA TYR A 67 6.23 5.13 16.39
C TYR A 67 6.98 6.02 17.39
N ALA A 68 7.92 5.44 18.15
CA ALA A 68 8.72 6.18 19.12
C ALA A 68 9.54 7.29 18.45
N LEU A 69 10.07 7.04 17.25
CA LEU A 69 10.77 8.06 16.46
C LEU A 69 9.85 9.25 16.15
N PHE A 70 8.62 9.01 15.68
CA PHE A 70 7.67 10.10 15.38
C PHE A 70 7.22 10.84 16.63
N PHE A 71 7.00 10.13 17.74
CA PHE A 71 6.68 10.75 19.02
C PHE A 71 7.82 11.59 19.57
N TRP A 72 9.07 11.13 19.42
CA TRP A 72 10.24 11.90 19.80
C TRP A 72 10.38 13.18 18.96
N LEU A 73 10.12 13.10 17.65
CA LEU A 73 10.08 14.28 16.78
C LEU A 73 9.00 15.27 17.24
N LEU A 74 7.78 14.80 17.54
CA LEU A 74 6.74 15.69 18.07
C LEU A 74 7.16 16.38 19.37
N LYS A 75 7.75 15.61 20.29
CA LYS A 75 8.22 16.13 21.58
C LYS A 75 9.32 17.18 21.38
N LEU A 76 10.23 16.95 20.42
CA LEU A 76 11.28 17.90 20.07
C LEU A 76 10.70 19.25 19.57
N PHE A 77 9.62 19.20 18.81
CA PHE A 77 8.91 20.40 18.33
C PHE A 77 7.86 20.95 19.30
N SER A 78 7.67 20.33 20.49
CA SER A 78 6.62 20.68 21.46
C SER A 78 5.20 20.64 20.87
N LEU A 79 4.95 19.68 19.97
CA LEU A 79 3.65 19.42 19.32
C LEU A 79 2.97 18.16 19.86
N ASP A 80 3.26 17.78 21.10
CA ASP A 80 2.80 16.57 21.78
C ASP A 80 1.35 16.65 22.30
N PHE A 81 0.46 17.27 21.52
CA PHE A 81 -0.96 17.28 21.81
C PHE A 81 -1.54 15.87 21.74
N ALA A 82 -2.39 15.51 22.70
CA ALA A 82 -3.04 14.19 22.78
C ALA A 82 -3.79 13.82 21.48
N PHE A 83 -4.35 14.81 20.79
CA PHE A 83 -4.98 14.63 19.49
C PHE A 83 -3.98 14.14 18.43
N ILE A 84 -2.83 14.80 18.29
CA ILE A 84 -1.84 14.47 17.26
C ILE A 84 -1.23 13.08 17.53
N ILE A 85 -0.90 12.80 18.79
CA ILE A 85 -0.34 11.50 19.21
C ILE A 85 -1.29 10.35 18.84
N ARG A 86 -2.60 10.54 19.03
CA ARG A 86 -3.62 9.54 18.65
C ARG A 86 -3.70 9.30 17.14
N TRP A 87 -3.54 10.34 16.32
CA TRP A 87 -3.70 10.24 14.85
C TRP A 87 -2.44 9.79 14.12
N ILE A 88 -1.24 10.01 14.68
CA ILE A 88 0.03 9.68 14.05
C ILE A 88 0.13 8.23 13.56
N PRO A 89 -0.21 7.19 14.36
CA PRO A 89 -0.13 5.81 13.89
C PRO A 89 -0.96 5.59 12.63
N ASN A 90 -2.15 6.17 12.58
CA ASN A 90 -3.05 6.03 11.44
C ASN A 90 -2.53 6.77 10.20
N ILE A 91 -1.87 7.92 10.39
CA ILE A 91 -1.21 8.65 9.29
C ILE A 91 -0.04 7.83 8.74
N ILE A 92 0.81 7.27 9.61
CA ILE A 92 1.93 6.40 9.21
C ILE A 92 1.41 5.22 8.39
N HIS A 93 0.34 4.56 8.87
CA HIS A 93 -0.30 3.47 8.13
C HIS A 93 -0.87 3.92 6.78
N ALA A 94 -1.49 5.10 6.70
CA ALA A 94 -2.00 5.64 5.43
C ALA A 94 -0.90 5.79 4.38
N PHE A 95 0.29 6.27 4.78
CA PHE A 95 1.46 6.34 3.90
C PHE A 95 1.97 4.95 3.48
N LEU A 96 2.07 4.01 4.42
CA LEU A 96 2.48 2.64 4.11
C LEU A 96 1.52 1.95 3.14
N PHE A 97 0.21 2.13 3.32
CA PHE A 97 -0.79 1.60 2.40
C PHE A 97 -0.72 2.28 1.03
N ALA A 98 -0.47 3.58 0.97
CA ALA A 98 -0.28 4.26 -0.31
C ALA A 98 0.93 3.71 -1.09
N ILE A 99 2.03 3.41 -0.41
CA ILE A 99 3.20 2.75 -1.02
C ILE A 99 2.82 1.35 -1.51
N ALA A 100 2.14 0.56 -0.67
CA ALA A 100 1.71 -0.79 -1.03
C ALA A 100 0.81 -0.80 -2.28
N ASP A 101 -0.14 0.13 -2.38
CA ASP A 101 -1.01 0.26 -3.55
C ASP A 101 -0.23 0.55 -4.84
N ILE A 102 0.78 1.42 -4.76
CA ILE A 102 1.58 1.79 -5.93
C ILE A 102 2.44 0.62 -6.39
N CYS A 103 3.05 -0.09 -5.44
CA CYS A 103 3.76 -1.34 -5.71
C CYS A 103 2.82 -2.36 -6.35
N PHE A 104 1.61 -2.50 -5.83
CA PHE A 104 0.59 -3.41 -6.37
C PHE A 104 0.16 -3.02 -7.80
N ILE A 105 -0.11 -1.74 -8.05
CA ILE A 105 -0.49 -1.23 -9.38
C ILE A 105 0.63 -1.47 -10.39
N ASN A 106 1.88 -1.20 -10.01
CA ASN A 106 3.04 -1.41 -10.90
C ASN A 106 3.24 -2.90 -11.19
N TRP A 107 3.11 -3.75 -10.17
CA TRP A 107 3.16 -5.20 -10.33
C TRP A 107 2.03 -5.72 -11.24
N ALA A 108 0.80 -5.26 -11.03
CA ALA A 108 -0.35 -5.63 -11.85
C ALA A 108 -0.18 -5.19 -13.32
N LYS A 109 0.34 -3.98 -13.56
CA LYS A 109 0.65 -3.48 -14.92
C LYS A 109 1.68 -4.38 -15.63
N ASN A 110 2.70 -4.84 -14.89
CA ASN A 110 3.73 -5.72 -15.43
C ASN A 110 3.18 -7.11 -15.79
N ILE A 111 2.21 -7.62 -15.01
CA ILE A 111 1.57 -8.91 -15.29
C ILE A 111 0.63 -8.82 -16.49
N VAL A 112 -0.22 -7.79 -16.52
CA VAL A 112 -1.25 -7.64 -17.56
C VAL A 112 -0.65 -7.17 -18.90
N GLY A 113 0.55 -6.57 -18.90
CA GLY A 113 1.20 -6.03 -20.10
C GLY A 113 0.60 -4.70 -20.55
N TYR A 114 0.37 -3.78 -19.61
CA TYR A 114 -0.28 -2.50 -19.88
C TYR A 114 0.69 -1.50 -20.55
N SER A 115 0.48 -1.21 -21.83
CA SER A 115 1.22 -0.20 -22.61
C SER A 115 0.57 1.18 -22.49
N GLN A 116 1.35 2.21 -22.18
CA GLN A 116 0.85 3.58 -21.90
C GLN A 116 0.30 4.34 -23.13
N ASN A 117 0.42 3.80 -24.34
CA ASN A 117 0.14 4.53 -25.58
C ASN A 117 -1.06 4.00 -26.39
N GLY A 118 -2.02 3.28 -25.77
CA GLY A 118 -3.24 2.84 -26.46
C GLY A 118 -3.04 1.75 -27.53
N LEU A 119 -1.82 1.34 -27.78
CA LEU A 119 -1.48 0.15 -28.56
C LEU A 119 -0.95 -0.90 -27.58
N ILE A 120 -1.68 -2.02 -27.48
CA ILE A 120 -1.25 -3.21 -26.74
C ILE A 120 0.01 -3.72 -27.46
N HIS A 121 1.19 -3.24 -27.05
CA HIS A 121 2.44 -3.77 -27.57
C HIS A 121 3.22 -4.50 -26.49
N GLN A 122 3.21 -5.81 -26.67
CA GLN A 122 3.91 -6.88 -25.99
C GLN A 122 3.43 -7.19 -24.56
N ARG A 123 2.80 -8.37 -24.46
CA ARG A 123 2.49 -9.09 -23.22
C ARG A 123 3.74 -9.11 -22.33
N GLY A 124 3.57 -8.90 -21.02
CA GLY A 124 4.66 -9.04 -20.06
C GLY A 124 5.35 -10.41 -20.20
N PRO A 125 6.64 -10.53 -19.85
CA PRO A 125 7.47 -11.71 -20.12
C PRO A 125 6.90 -13.02 -19.54
N TYR A 126 5.99 -12.91 -18.56
CA TYR A 126 5.32 -14.04 -17.92
C TYR A 126 4.18 -14.67 -18.73
N VAL A 127 3.53 -13.91 -19.63
CA VAL A 127 2.40 -14.41 -20.42
C VAL A 127 2.86 -14.86 -21.81
N ALA A 128 3.97 -14.33 -22.32
CA ALA A 128 4.50 -14.61 -23.65
C ALA A 128 4.79 -16.10 -23.92
N ASN A 129 5.08 -16.90 -22.87
CA ASN A 129 5.43 -18.33 -23.00
C ASN A 129 4.32 -19.32 -22.59
N THR A 130 3.08 -18.86 -22.40
CA THR A 130 1.97 -19.77 -22.06
C THR A 130 1.26 -20.28 -23.31
N LYS A 131 0.84 -21.56 -23.33
CA LYS A 131 0.00 -22.14 -24.41
C LYS A 131 -1.26 -21.32 -24.70
N ILE A 132 -1.77 -20.62 -23.68
CA ILE A 132 -2.91 -19.71 -23.78
C ILE A 132 -2.58 -18.52 -24.69
N ALA A 133 -1.35 -18.00 -24.63
CA ALA A 133 -0.92 -16.90 -25.51
C ALA A 133 -0.88 -17.33 -26.98
N GLN A 134 -0.37 -18.53 -27.26
CA GLN A 134 -0.37 -19.10 -28.62
C GLN A 134 -1.79 -19.30 -29.14
N TYR A 135 -2.69 -19.85 -28.31
CA TYR A 135 -4.09 -20.07 -28.67
C TYR A 135 -4.85 -18.77 -28.96
N VAL A 136 -4.60 -17.72 -28.16
CA VAL A 136 -5.23 -16.41 -28.37
C VAL A 136 -4.71 -15.74 -29.63
N ASP A 137 -3.42 -15.87 -29.96
CA ASP A 137 -2.85 -15.30 -31.19
C ASP A 137 -3.39 -16.00 -32.44
N GLU A 138 -3.52 -17.33 -32.43
CA GLU A 138 -4.17 -18.09 -33.51
C GLU A 138 -5.64 -17.65 -33.71
N ARG A 139 -6.35 -17.37 -32.61
CA ARG A 139 -7.76 -16.91 -32.65
C ARG A 139 -7.90 -15.51 -33.24
N LEU A 140 -7.00 -14.59 -32.88
CA LEU A 140 -7.02 -13.21 -33.38
C LEU A 140 -6.66 -13.13 -34.86
N GLN A 141 -5.70 -13.96 -35.31
CA GLN A 141 -5.30 -14.04 -36.71
C GLN A 141 -6.42 -14.62 -37.59
N LYS A 142 -7.17 -15.58 -37.05
CA LYS A 142 -8.34 -16.16 -37.73
C LYS A 142 -9.52 -15.18 -37.85
N ASP A 143 -9.72 -14.30 -36.87
CA ASP A 143 -10.75 -13.26 -36.92
C ASP A 143 -10.38 -12.12 -37.89
N SER A 144 -9.09 -11.75 -38.00
CA SER A 144 -8.64 -10.77 -38.99
C SER A 144 -8.83 -11.27 -40.42
N ASP A 145 -8.51 -12.53 -40.68
CA ASP A 145 -8.68 -13.14 -42.00
C ASP A 145 -10.16 -13.19 -42.39
N ASN A 146 -11.04 -13.63 -41.48
CA ASN A 146 -12.50 -13.63 -41.72
C ASN A 146 -13.07 -12.23 -41.98
N THR A 147 -12.57 -11.20 -41.30
CA THR A 147 -13.03 -9.82 -41.50
C THR A 147 -12.61 -9.30 -42.88
N ILE A 148 -11.41 -9.66 -43.35
CA ILE A 148 -10.94 -9.30 -44.70
C ILE A 148 -11.77 -10.01 -45.77
N TYR A 149 -12.10 -11.29 -45.59
CA TYR A 149 -12.94 -12.03 -46.54
C TYR A 149 -14.36 -11.45 -46.65
N VAL A 150 -14.97 -11.02 -45.53
CA VAL A 150 -16.32 -10.41 -45.54
C VAL A 150 -16.32 -9.06 -46.26
N LEU A 151 -15.27 -8.24 -46.08
CA LEU A 151 -15.13 -6.95 -46.76
C LEU A 151 -14.83 -7.08 -48.26
N GLN A 152 -14.30 -8.23 -48.70
CA GLN A 152 -13.98 -8.50 -50.10
C GLN A 152 -15.15 -9.15 -50.87
N LEU A 153 -16.23 -9.50 -50.17
CA LEU A 153 -17.48 -10.08 -50.69
C LEU A 153 -18.66 -9.07 -50.71
N MET A 154 -18.45 -7.84 -50.21
CA MET A 154 -19.37 -6.69 -50.31
C MET A 154 -18.94 -5.73 -51.41
#